data_AF-A0A7C9TNE4-F1
#
_entry.id   AF-A0A7C9TNE4-F1
#
_cell.length_a   1.000
_cell.length_b   1.000
_cell.length_c   1.000
_cell.angle_alpha   90.00
_cell.angle_beta   90.00
_cell.angle_gamma   90.00
#
_symmetry.space_group_name_H-M   'P 1'
#
loop_
_entity.id
_entity.type
_entity.pdbx_description
1 polymer ?
#
loop_
_entity_poly.entity_id
_entity_poly.type
_entity_poly.pdbx_seq_one_letter_code
_entity_poly.pdbx_strand_id
1 'polypeptide(L)' 'MPVPSPQHPCWQRLANGGLAQLRTQHLGTQLLTKRLERSADSLPVKAAEIHAFFTKWEKVLAAEVQQLTLI' A
#
# COMPACT_ATOMS: atom_id res chain seq x y z
N MET A 1 5.91 3.11 -13.67
CA MET A 1 4.88 4.15 -13.53
C MET A 1 5.06 4.77 -12.15
N PRO A 2 4.98 6.10 -12.01
CA PRO A 2 5.36 6.76 -10.77
C PRO A 2 4.39 6.40 -9.65
N VAL A 3 4.94 6.02 -8.50
CA VAL A 3 4.19 5.81 -7.26
C VAL A 3 3.40 7.10 -6.96
N PRO A 4 2.08 7.03 -6.71
CA PRO A 4 1.28 8.22 -6.49
C PRO A 4 1.77 8.97 -5.25
N SER A 5 1.76 10.31 -5.31
CA SER A 5 2.26 11.19 -4.25
C SER A 5 1.74 10.78 -2.87
N PRO A 6 2.52 10.99 -1.79
CA PRO A 6 2.15 10.56 -0.43
C PRO A 6 0.87 11.24 0.11
N GLN A 7 0.47 12.36 -0.48
CA GLN A 7 -0.78 13.08 -0.15
C GLN A 7 -2.00 12.54 -0.92
N HIS A 8 -1.82 11.57 -1.82
CA HIS A 8 -2.92 11.06 -2.62
C HIS A 8 -3.87 10.21 -1.74
N PRO A 9 -5.21 10.41 -1.82
CA PRO A 9 -6.18 9.72 -0.97
C PRO A 9 -6.21 8.20 -1.19
N CYS A 10 -5.58 7.69 -2.26
CA CYS A 10 -5.39 6.25 -2.47
C CYS A 10 -4.68 5.60 -1.27
N TRP A 11 -3.68 6.26 -0.67
CA TRP A 11 -2.93 5.70 0.47
C TRP A 11 -3.77 5.56 1.74
N GLN A 12 -4.69 6.50 1.97
CA GLN A 12 -5.65 6.40 3.06
C GLN A 12 -6.68 5.30 2.81
N ARG A 13 -7.19 5.15 1.57
CA ARG A 13 -8.10 4.06 1.22
C ARG A 13 -7.45 2.69 1.40
N LEU A 14 -6.18 2.56 1.06
CA LEU A 14 -5.39 1.35 1.27
C LEU A 14 -5.19 1.03 2.74
N ALA A 15 -4.82 2.04 3.53
CA ALA A 15 -4.67 1.92 4.97
C ALA A 15 -5.99 1.55 5.66
N ASN A 16 -7.12 1.94 5.08
CA ASN A 16 -8.47 1.67 5.60
C ASN A 16 -9.08 0.34 5.09
N GLY A 17 -8.27 -0.56 4.49
CA GLY A 17 -8.72 -1.89 4.07
C GLY A 17 -8.63 -2.17 2.57
N GLY A 18 -8.31 -1.17 1.74
CA GLY A 18 -8.09 -1.38 0.30
C GLY A 18 -6.93 -2.33 -0.01
N LEU A 19 -5.95 -2.45 0.90
CA LEU A 19 -4.85 -3.42 0.77
C LEU A 19 -5.31 -4.88 0.75
N ALA A 20 -6.41 -5.21 1.44
CA ALA A 20 -6.96 -6.56 1.42
C ALA A 20 -7.66 -6.90 0.10
N GLN A 21 -8.07 -5.89 -0.68
CA GLN A 21 -8.69 -6.06 -1.99
C GLN A 21 -7.65 -6.13 -3.13
N LEU A 22 -6.41 -5.70 -2.86
CA LEU A 22 -5.31 -5.83 -3.79
C LEU A 22 -4.93 -7.30 -3.95
N ARG A 23 -4.91 -7.74 -5.21
CA ARG A 23 -4.68 -9.15 -5.55
C ARG A 23 -3.17 -9.40 -5.66
N THR A 24 -2.52 -9.41 -4.51
CA THR A 24 -1.05 -9.46 -4.43
C THR A 24 -0.53 -10.90 -4.39
N GLN A 25 0.44 -11.20 -5.26
CA GLN A 25 1.29 -12.41 -5.14
C GLN A 25 2.57 -12.13 -4.34
N HIS A 26 2.82 -10.86 -3.97
CA HIS A 26 4.00 -10.47 -3.23
C HIS A 26 3.82 -10.73 -1.73
N LEU A 27 4.57 -11.71 -1.23
CA LEU A 27 4.61 -12.05 0.19
C LEU A 27 4.90 -10.81 1.07
N GLY A 28 5.73 -9.88 0.59
CA GLY A 28 6.02 -8.62 1.27
C GLY A 28 4.77 -7.75 1.51
N THR A 29 3.91 -7.62 0.49
CA THR A 29 2.65 -6.87 0.63
C THR A 29 1.64 -7.61 1.52
N GLN A 30 1.59 -8.94 1.45
CA GLN A 30 0.73 -9.74 2.34
C GLN A 30 1.15 -9.63 3.80
N LEU A 31 2.46 -9.69 4.08
CA LEU A 31 3.01 -9.49 5.43
C LEU A 31 2.77 -8.06 5.92
N LEU A 32 2.93 -7.07 5.06
CA LEU A 32 2.65 -5.67 5.39
C LEU A 32 1.17 -5.44 5.71
N THR A 33 0.27 -6.06 4.94
CA THR A 33 -1.18 -6.04 5.18
C THR A 33 -1.51 -6.66 6.53
N LYS A 34 -0.99 -7.87 6.81
CA LYS A 34 -1.16 -8.53 8.11
C LYS A 34 -0.60 -7.72 9.27
N ARG A 35 0.54 -7.06 9.06
CA ARG A 35 1.13 -6.15 10.06
C ARG A 35 0.22 -4.94 10.29
N LEU A 36 -0.32 -4.34 9.23
CA LEU A 36 -1.25 -3.21 9.32
C LEU A 36 -2.58 -3.55 9.99
N GLU A 37 -3.14 -4.73 9.69
CA GLU A 37 -4.34 -5.26 10.34
C GLU A 37 -4.14 -5.42 11.84
N ARG A 38 -2.93 -5.84 12.26
CA ARG A 38 -2.57 -6.01 13.66
C ARG A 38 -2.12 -4.70 14.34
N SER A 39 -1.61 -3.74 13.58
CA SER A 39 -1.15 -2.46 14.09
C SER A 39 -2.33 -1.59 14.52
N ALA A 40 -2.26 -1.04 15.73
CA ALA A 40 -3.22 -0.05 16.23
C ALA A 40 -2.89 1.39 15.75
N ASP A 41 -1.90 1.54 14.87
CA ASP A 41 -1.43 2.83 14.36
C ASP A 41 -2.52 3.58 13.58
N SER A 42 -2.51 4.90 13.71
CA SER A 42 -3.42 5.80 13.00
C SER A 42 -3.32 5.62 11.48
N LEU A 43 -4.45 5.68 10.78
CA LEU A 43 -4.55 5.64 9.31
C LEU A 43 -3.50 6.48 8.56
N PRO A 44 -3.17 7.74 8.96
CA PRO A 44 -2.12 8.51 8.29
C PRO A 44 -0.70 7.92 8.44
N VAL A 45 -0.39 7.31 9.59
CA VAL A 45 0.91 6.65 9.82
C VAL A 45 1.02 5.41 8.94
N LYS A 46 -0.04 4.61 8.92
CA LYS A 46 -0.19 3.45 8.05
C LYS A 46 -0.02 3.82 6.58
N ALA A 47 -0.68 4.88 6.12
CA ALA A 47 -0.56 5.38 4.74
C ALA A 47 0.88 5.78 4.39
N ALA A 48 1.59 6.47 5.29
CA ALA A 48 2.98 6.85 5.09
C ALA A 48 3.92 5.63 5.01
N GLU A 49 3.72 4.62 5.85
CA GLU A 49 4.48 3.37 5.80
C GLU A 49 4.24 2.59 4.50
N ILE A 50 2.98 2.51 4.05
CA ILE A 50 2.62 1.87 2.79
C ILE A 50 3.33 2.60 1.65
N HIS A 51 3.22 3.93 1.58
CA HIS A 51 3.89 4.72 0.54
C HIS A 51 5.41 4.47 0.56
N ALA A 52 6.07 4.54 1.72
CA ALA A 52 7.50 4.29 1.84
C ALA A 52 7.90 2.88 1.37
N PHE A 53 7.08 1.87 1.67
CA PHE A 53 7.29 0.51 1.19
C PHE A 53 7.16 0.42 -0.33
N PHE A 54 6.08 0.96 -0.90
CA PHE A 54 5.86 0.95 -2.35
C PHE A 54 6.90 1.76 -3.12
N THR A 55 7.39 2.89 -2.59
CA THR A 55 8.52 3.64 -3.16
C THR A 55 9.80 2.82 -3.12
N LYS A 56 10.11 2.15 -2.00
CA LYS A 56 11.32 1.32 -1.88
C LYS A 56 11.31 0.15 -2.85
N TRP A 57 10.14 -0.43 -3.08
CA TRP A 57 9.96 -1.64 -3.89
C TRP A 57 9.32 -1.37 -5.25
N GLU A 58 9.35 -0.12 -5.75
CA GLU A 58 8.68 0.31 -6.98
C GLU A 58 8.98 -0.61 -8.18
N LYS A 59 10.25 -1.02 -8.33
CA LYS A 59 10.70 -1.89 -9.44
C LYS A 59 10.07 -3.29 -9.40
N VAL A 60 9.73 -3.76 -8.20
CA VAL A 60 9.21 -5.11 -7.97
C VAL A 60 7.68 -5.09 -7.90
N LEU A 61 7.11 -4.02 -7.33
CA LEU A 61 5.67 -3.83 -7.13
C LEU A 61 4.99 -3.04 -8.26
N ALA A 62 5.65 -2.84 -9.40
CA ALA A 62 5.11 -2.04 -10.49
C ALA A 62 3.69 -2.49 -10.93
N ALA A 63 3.43 -3.80 -10.93
CA ALA A 63 2.12 -4.37 -11.24
C ALA A 63 1.04 -4.03 -10.18
N GLU A 64 1.43 -3.97 -8.91
CA GLU A 64 0.54 -3.63 -7.80
C GLU A 64 0.25 -2.13 -7.77
N VAL A 65 1.26 -1.29 -8.06
CA VAL A 65 1.11 0.16 -8.24
C VAL A 65 0.19 0.49 -9.40
N GLN A 66 0.17 -0.35 -10.44
CA GLN A 66 -0.81 -0.22 -11.53
C GLN A 66 -2.22 -0.62 -11.09
N GLN A 67 -2.40 -1.65 -10.26
CA GLN A 67 -3.72 -1.95 -9.70
C GLN A 67 -4.19 -0.84 -8.78
N LEU A 68 -3.29 -0.26 -8.00
CA LEU A 68 -3.52 0.87 -7.08
C LEU A 68 -4.09 2.12 -7.75
N THR A 69 -3.69 2.41 -8.99
CA THR A 69 -4.23 3.56 -9.73
C THR A 69 -5.59 3.28 -10.39
N LEU A 70 -6.04 2.02 -10.36
CA LEU A 70 -7.27 1.54 -11.00
C LEU A 70 -8.44 1.37 -10.01
N ILE A 71 -8.17 1.39 -8.69
CA ILE A 71 -9.14 1.35 -7.58
C ILE A 71 -9.37 2.74 -6.97
#